data_AF-A0A1E3EPU6-F1
#
_entry.id   AF-A0A1E3EPU6-F1
#
_cell.length_a   1.000
_cell.length_b   1.000
_cell.length_c   1.000
_cell.angle_alpha   90.00
_cell.angle_beta   90.00
_cell.angle_gamma   90.00
#
_symmetry.space_group_name_H-M   'P 1'
#
loop_
_entity.id
_entity.type
_entity.pdbx_description
1 polymer ?
#
loop_
_entity_poly.entity_id
_entity_poly.type
_entity_poly.pdbx_seq_one_letter_code
_entity_poly.pdbx_strand_id
1 'polypeptide(L)'
;MRPDGFELVLHRSLTEPILLGGAPRSAAILIGTLSAVLALGLRLWLAGVVLWIVGHAIAVWLARRDPAFVEVAIRHTKHKGWLAC
;
A
#
# COMPACT_ATOMS: atom_id res chain seq x y z
N MET A 1 -1.46 -8.77 39.80
CA MET A 1 -0.72 -9.94 39.29
C MET A 1 -1.09 -10.11 37.83
N ARG A 2 -0.14 -9.88 36.90
CA ARG A 2 -0.30 -10.32 35.50
C ARG A 2 -0.21 -11.85 35.52
N PRO A 3 -1.11 -12.60 34.85
CA PRO A 3 -1.03 -14.05 34.83
C PRO A 3 0.28 -14.47 34.14
N ASP A 4 1.14 -15.16 34.89
CA ASP A 4 2.41 -15.69 34.38
C ASP A 4 2.11 -16.79 33.34
N GLY A 5 2.60 -16.62 32.10
CA GLY A 5 2.50 -17.64 31.04
C GLY A 5 1.77 -17.25 29.74
N PHE A 6 1.33 -15.99 29.57
CA PHE A 6 0.66 -15.50 28.35
C PHE A 6 1.51 -14.52 27.51
N GLU A 7 2.83 -14.56 27.60
CA GLU A 7 3.72 -13.74 26.77
C GLU A 7 4.24 -14.56 25.58
N LEU A 8 3.72 -14.27 24.39
CA LEU A 8 4.19 -14.84 23.12
C LEU A 8 5.06 -13.81 22.39
N VAL A 9 6.19 -14.26 21.82
CA VAL A 9 7.06 -13.41 20.99
C VAL A 9 6.31 -13.04 19.70
N LEU A 10 5.71 -11.86 19.69
CA LEU A 10 5.03 -11.33 18.51
C LEU A 10 6.07 -10.80 17.53
N HIS A 11 6.17 -11.45 16.37
CA HIS A 11 7.04 -10.99 15.32
C HIS A 11 6.43 -9.75 14.67
N ARG A 12 7.25 -8.70 14.49
CA ARG A 12 6.81 -7.46 13.83
C ARG A 12 6.15 -7.70 12.48
N SER A 13 6.54 -8.76 11.75
CA SER A 13 5.95 -9.13 10.47
C SER A 13 4.45 -9.44 10.53
N LEU A 14 3.89 -9.75 11.71
CA LEU A 14 2.45 -9.98 11.88
C LEU A 14 1.66 -8.68 12.11
N THR A 15 2.30 -7.63 12.60
CA THR A 15 1.62 -6.40 13.03
C THR A 15 1.98 -5.17 12.20
N GLU A 16 3.19 -5.15 11.63
CA GLU A 16 3.66 -4.04 10.82
C GLU A 16 3.37 -4.27 9.33
N PRO A 17 2.90 -3.23 8.62
CA PRO A 17 2.69 -3.32 7.19
C PRO A 17 3.99 -3.58 6.42
N ILE A 18 3.92 -4.50 5.45
CA ILE A 18 5.06 -4.86 4.59
C ILE A 18 5.26 -3.80 3.52
N LEU A 19 6.37 -3.07 3.62
CA LEU A 19 6.77 -2.05 2.67
C LEU A 19 7.75 -2.62 1.62
N LEU A 20 7.62 -2.16 0.38
CA LEU A 20 8.51 -2.43 -0.74
C LEU A 20 9.03 -1.08 -1.24
N GLY A 21 10.31 -0.79 -1.00
CA GLY A 21 10.90 0.50 -1.35
C GLY A 21 10.28 1.70 -0.61
N GLY A 22 9.63 1.46 0.54
CA GLY A 22 8.92 2.50 1.29
C GLY A 22 7.44 2.68 0.94
N ALA A 23 6.90 1.95 -0.05
CA ALA A 23 5.47 1.91 -0.36
C ALA A 23 4.84 0.58 0.09
N PRO A 24 3.55 0.52 0.46
CA PRO A 24 2.89 -0.75 0.78
C PRO A 24 2.90 -1.68 -0.43
N ARG A 25 3.22 -2.95 -0.18
CA ARG A 25 3.41 -3.98 -1.21
C ARG A 25 2.28 -4.02 -2.25
N SER A 26 1.03 -3.93 -1.80
CA SER A 26 -0.15 -3.97 -2.68
C SER A 26 -0.18 -2.81 -3.68
N ALA A 27 0.09 -1.58 -3.21
CA ALA A 27 0.16 -0.41 -4.09
C ALA A 27 1.33 -0.50 -5.07
N ALA A 28 2.51 -0.91 -4.58
CA ALA A 28 3.70 -1.05 -5.43
C ALA A 28 3.47 -2.05 -6.57
N ILE A 29 2.85 -3.21 -6.28
CA ILE A 29 2.51 -4.22 -7.30
C ILE A 29 1.48 -3.66 -8.29
N LEU A 30 0.43 -2.98 -7.81
CA LEU A 30 -0.61 -2.42 -8.67
C LEU A 30 -0.03 -1.38 -9.64
N ILE A 31 0.74 -0.42 -9.12
CA ILE A 31 1.38 0.63 -9.91
C ILE A 31 2.36 0.02 -10.91
N GLY A 32 3.20 -0.92 -10.45
CA GLY A 32 4.15 -1.63 -11.31
C GLY A 32 3.46 -2.38 -12.46
N THR A 33 2.36 -3.08 -12.17
CA THR A 33 1.60 -3.81 -13.18
C THR A 33 0.97 -2.87 -14.21
N LEU A 34 0.30 -1.81 -13.77
CA LEU A 34 -0.29 -0.83 -14.67
C LEU A 34 0.77 -0.18 -15.57
N SER A 35 1.91 0.16 -14.98
CA SER A 35 3.05 0.72 -15.71
C SER A 35 3.61 -0.26 -16.74
N ALA A 36 3.76 -1.53 -16.38
CA ALA A 36 4.27 -2.57 -17.26
C ALA A 36 3.31 -2.85 -18.43
N VAL A 37 1.99 -2.88 -18.18
CA VAL A 37 0.97 -3.02 -19.22
C VAL A 37 1.07 -1.88 -20.23
N LEU A 38 1.25 -0.63 -19.77
CA LEU A 38 1.39 0.52 -20.66
C LEU A 38 2.74 0.53 -21.41
N ALA A 39 3.84 0.25 -20.71
CA ALA A 39 5.19 0.27 -21.27
C ALA A 39 5.40 -0.83 -22.32
N LEU A 40 5.01 -2.07 -21.99
CA LEU A 40 5.26 -3.25 -22.81
C LEU A 40 4.08 -3.55 -23.74
N GLY A 41 2.84 -3.46 -23.24
CA GLY A 41 1.65 -3.81 -24.01
C GLY A 41 1.33 -2.83 -25.12
N LEU A 42 1.37 -1.52 -24.83
CA LEU A 42 1.14 -0.47 -25.83
C LEU A 42 2.45 0.08 -26.43
N ARG A 43 3.62 -0.41 -25.97
CA ARG A 43 4.96 0.05 -26.36
C ARG A 43 5.26 1.52 -26.00
N LEU A 44 4.44 2.14 -25.15
CA LEU A 44 4.65 3.49 -24.61
C LEU A 44 5.62 3.45 -23.43
N TRP A 45 6.86 3.02 -23.69
CA TRP A 45 7.84 2.80 -22.63
C TRP A 45 8.12 4.05 -21.80
N LEU A 46 8.21 5.25 -22.42
CA LEU A 46 8.36 6.51 -21.67
C LEU A 46 7.17 6.77 -20.74
N ALA A 47 5.96 6.67 -21.27
CA ALA A 47 4.76 6.94 -20.47
C ALA A 47 4.63 5.94 -19.31
N GLY A 48 4.92 4.66 -19.56
CA GLY A 48 4.93 3.64 -18.52
C GLY A 48 6.00 3.87 -17.45
N VAL A 49 7.22 4.26 -17.83
CA VAL A 49 8.28 4.60 -16.86
C VAL A 49 7.92 5.84 -16.05
N VAL A 50 7.38 6.89 -16.70
CA VAL A 50 6.93 8.10 -16.00
C VAL A 50 5.82 7.76 -15.02
N LEU A 51 4.81 6.97 -15.43
CA LEU A 51 3.73 6.54 -14.56
C LEU A 51 4.26 5.70 -13.39
N TRP A 52 5.24 4.84 -13.63
CA TRP A 52 5.85 4.04 -12.58
C TRP A 52 6.55 4.92 -11.53
N ILE A 53 7.41 5.84 -11.97
CA ILE A 53 8.18 6.72 -11.08
C ILE A 53 7.23 7.62 -10.29
N VAL A 54 6.30 8.30 -10.97
CA VAL A 54 5.37 9.24 -10.33
C VAL A 54 4.44 8.49 -9.38
N GLY A 55 3.82 7.39 -9.84
CA GLY A 55 2.92 6.60 -9.02
C GLY A 55 3.62 6.01 -7.80
N HIS A 56 4.82 5.45 -7.97
CA HIS A 56 5.58 4.88 -6.86
C HIS A 56 6.04 5.96 -5.87
N ALA A 57 6.49 7.12 -6.36
CA ALA A 57 6.86 8.25 -5.51
C ALA A 57 5.67 8.74 -4.67
N ILE A 58 4.47 8.86 -5.26
CA ILE A 58 3.24 9.19 -4.53
C ILE A 58 2.93 8.12 -3.48
N ALA A 59 3.05 6.84 -3.84
CA ALA A 59 2.80 5.74 -2.91
C ALA A 59 3.77 5.75 -1.70
N VAL A 60 5.06 6.02 -1.94
CA VAL A 60 6.06 6.18 -0.87
C VAL A 60 5.73 7.40 -0.01
N TRP A 61 5.33 8.52 -0.63
CA TRP A 61 4.98 9.74 0.11
C TRP A 61 3.75 9.56 1.00
N LEU A 62 2.73 8.84 0.53
CA LEU A 62 1.55 8.46 1.32
C LEU A 62 1.93 7.49 2.44
N ALA A 63 2.71 6.46 2.15
CA ALA A 63 3.17 5.49 3.13
C ALA A 63 4.00 6.12 4.26
N ARG A 64 4.77 7.17 3.94
CA ARG A 64 5.50 7.96 4.95
C ARG A 64 4.56 8.73 5.90
N ARG A 65 3.33 9.04 5.50
CA ARG A 65 2.34 9.69 6.38
C ARG A 65 1.49 8.69 7.14
N ASP A 66 1.04 7.66 6.45
CA ASP A 66 0.26 6.57 7.03
C ASP A 66 0.60 5.28 6.30
N PRO A 67 1.28 4.31 6.93
CA PRO A 67 1.64 3.07 6.27
C PRO A 67 0.44 2.14 6.03
N ALA A 68 -0.71 2.38 6.68
CA ALA A 68 -1.95 1.63 6.52
C ALA A 68 -2.94 2.26 5.51
N PHE A 69 -2.54 3.33 4.80
CA PHE A 69 -3.44 4.12 3.95
C PHE A 69 -4.24 3.28 2.94
N VAL A 70 -3.65 2.23 2.36
CA VAL A 70 -4.31 1.37 1.37
C VAL A 70 -5.46 0.59 2.00
N GLU A 71 -5.25 0.04 3.20
CA GLU A 71 -6.29 -0.71 3.90
C GLU A 71 -7.45 0.21 4.28
N VAL A 72 -7.13 1.40 4.80
CA VAL A 72 -8.11 2.44 5.15
C VAL A 72 -8.89 2.89 3.92
N ALA A 73 -8.22 3.14 2.80
CA ALA A 73 -8.87 3.53 1.55
C ALA A 73 -9.84 2.45 1.04
N ILE A 74 -9.40 1.17 1.01
CA ILE A 74 -10.27 0.05 0.63
C ILE A 74 -11.48 -0.02 1.57
N ARG A 75 -11.25 0.11 2.88
CA ARG A 75 -12.32 0.10 3.87
C ARG A 75 -13.31 1.23 3.59
N HIS A 76 -12.84 2.45 3.37
CA HIS A 76 -13.69 3.59 3.02
C HIS A 76 -14.55 3.35 1.79
N THR A 77 -14.00 2.75 0.72
CA THR A 77 -14.81 2.44 -0.48
C THR A 77 -15.93 1.42 -0.23
N LYS A 78 -15.76 0.55 0.78
CA LYS A 78 -16.75 -0.48 1.15
C LYS A 78 -17.81 0.04 2.13
N HIS A 79 -17.50 1.08 2.89
CA HIS A 79 -18.45 1.66 3.85
C HIS A 79 -19.37 2.62 3.11
N LYS A 80 -20.68 2.36 3.11
CA LYS A 80 -21.67 3.37 2.69
C LYS A 80 -21.55 4.54 3.65
N GLY A 81 -21.39 5.75 3.12
CA GLY A 81 -21.29 6.98 3.91
C GLY A 81 -22.57 7.21 4.70
N TRP A 82 -22.63 6.69 5.93
CA TRP A 82 -23.67 6.99 6.88
C TRP A 82 -23.14 8.04 7.84
N LEU A 83 -23.37 9.30 7.47
CA LEU A 83 -23.23 10.44 8.36
C LEU A 83 -24.65 10.88 8.76
N ALA A 84 -25.32 10.09 9.60
CA ALA A 84 -26.50 10.61 10.31
C ALA A 84 -25.97 11.40 11.50
N CYS A 85 -26.07 12.73 11.40
CA CYS A 85 -26.13 13.61 12.56
C CYS A 85 -27.59 13.77 12.96
#